data_AF-A0A511ZAQ6-F1
#
_entry.id   AF-A0A511ZAQ6-F1
#
_cell.length_a   1.000
_cell.length_b   1.000
_cell.length_c   1.000
_cell.angle_alpha   90.00
_cell.angle_beta   90.00
_cell.angle_gamma   90.00
#
_symmetry.space_group_name_H-M   'P 1'
#
loop_
_entity.id
_entity.type
_entity.pdbx_description
1 polymer ?
#
loop_
_entity_poly.entity_id
_entity_poly.type
_entity_poly.pdbx_seq_one_letter_code
_entity_poly.pdbx_strand_id
1 'polypeptide(L)'
;MLIVFFFFLTSIASFSMHIPTYLKNQGFDIAFAGNIMGTYMIGVLIGSLVLGFLVDKLGSKYTAILAMIAGIIAICLLLFANKSTAMITIAVVLFSLIGSSIGIVAPALTSTIFGKKAYSEIYSTASLGLAISSIIALPAYGFVYDATGSYTTVLYAIMIMLVINIGCIFIAFNNKKKLIKQGAWTD
;
A
#
# COMPACT_ATOMS: atom_id res chain seq x y z
N MET A 1 0.16 -5.06 -16.05
CA MET A 1 0.84 -4.12 -15.12
C MET A 1 -0.05 -3.59 -14.02
N LEU A 2 -1.25 -3.07 -14.32
CA LEU A 2 -2.16 -2.56 -13.28
C LEU A 2 -2.56 -3.63 -12.25
N ILE A 3 -2.84 -4.85 -12.72
CA ILE A 3 -3.11 -6.03 -11.87
C ILE A 3 -1.95 -6.26 -10.89
N VAL A 4 -0.71 -6.14 -11.35
CA VAL A 4 0.50 -6.33 -10.52
C VAL A 4 0.64 -5.20 -9.50
N PHE A 5 0.39 -3.95 -9.90
CA PHE A 5 0.36 -2.81 -8.98
C PHE A 5 -0.71 -2.98 -7.90
N PHE A 6 -1.93 -3.39 -8.28
CA PHE A 6 -3.05 -3.64 -7.36
C PHE A 6 -2.79 -4.81 -6.42
N PHE A 7 -2.18 -5.88 -6.95
CA PHE A 7 -1.75 -7.04 -6.17
C PHE A 7 -0.77 -6.61 -5.09
N PHE A 8 0.35 -5.97 -5.45
CA PHE A 8 1.34 -5.54 -4.45
C PHE A 8 0.79 -4.50 -3.48
N LEU A 9 0.00 -3.52 -3.94
CA LEU A 9 -0.59 -2.50 -3.07
C LEU A 9 -1.44 -3.12 -1.96
N THR A 10 -2.30 -4.07 -2.32
CA THR A 10 -3.13 -4.77 -1.34
C THR A 10 -2.34 -5.75 -0.51
N SER A 11 -1.34 -6.44 -1.08
CA SER A 11 -0.50 -7.36 -0.31
C SER A 11 0.17 -6.61 0.83
N ILE A 12 0.78 -5.46 0.52
CA ILE A 12 1.37 -4.56 1.51
C ILE A 12 0.32 -4.17 2.54
N ALA A 13 -0.84 -3.64 2.13
CA ALA A 13 -1.89 -3.22 3.05
C ALA A 13 -2.43 -4.34 3.96
N SER A 14 -2.45 -5.60 3.49
CA SER A 14 -2.90 -6.76 4.27
C SER A 14 -2.04 -7.02 5.49
N PHE A 15 -0.79 -6.52 5.53
CA PHE A 15 0.03 -6.59 6.74
C PHE A 15 -0.62 -5.90 7.94
N SER A 16 -1.53 -4.93 7.72
CA SER A 16 -2.31 -4.30 8.81
C SER A 16 -3.01 -5.31 9.70
N MET A 17 -3.48 -6.44 9.14
CA MET A 17 -4.12 -7.51 9.91
C MET A 17 -3.15 -8.27 10.83
N HIS A 18 -1.84 -8.25 10.51
CA HIS A 18 -0.80 -8.88 11.32
C HIS A 18 -0.15 -7.91 12.32
N ILE A 19 -0.40 -6.60 12.24
CA ILE A 19 0.14 -5.61 13.18
C ILE A 19 -0.16 -5.97 14.65
N PRO A 20 -1.38 -6.36 15.05
CA PRO A 20 -1.66 -6.73 16.44
C PRO A 20 -0.82 -7.93 16.91
N THR A 21 -0.71 -8.96 16.08
CA THR A 21 0.08 -10.16 16.37
C THR A 21 1.57 -9.83 16.43
N TYR A 22 2.06 -8.97 15.53
CA TYR A 22 3.42 -8.45 15.55
C TYR A 22 3.74 -7.73 16.87
N LEU A 23 2.86 -6.84 17.32
CA LEU A 23 3.03 -6.11 18.59
C LEU A 23 3.00 -7.04 19.80
N LYS A 24 2.05 -7.99 19.83
CA LYS A 24 1.98 -9.00 20.88
C LYS A 24 3.27 -9.80 20.98
N ASN A 25 3.86 -10.20 19.85
CA ASN A 25 5.12 -10.95 19.82
C ASN A 25 6.33 -10.13 20.30
N GLN A 26 6.25 -8.80 20.23
CA GLN A 26 7.25 -7.92 20.85
C GLN A 26 7.04 -7.71 22.37
N GLY A 27 5.96 -8.26 22.93
CA GLY A 27 5.62 -8.17 24.34
C GLY A 27 4.73 -6.98 24.70
N PHE A 28 4.09 -6.34 23.72
CA PHE A 28 3.05 -5.34 24.00
C PHE A 28 1.74 -6.01 24.41
N ASP A 29 0.96 -5.31 25.23
CA ASP A 29 -0.34 -5.78 25.66
C ASP A 29 -1.43 -5.60 24.59
N ILE A 30 -2.58 -6.22 24.85
CA ILE A 30 -3.73 -6.19 23.95
C ILE A 30 -4.32 -4.77 23.86
N ALA A 31 -4.27 -4.00 24.95
CA ALA A 31 -4.79 -2.64 25.01
C ALA A 31 -4.01 -1.70 24.08
N PHE A 32 -2.68 -1.75 24.12
CA PHE A 32 -1.81 -0.98 23.22
C PHE A 32 -2.02 -1.39 21.77
N ALA A 33 -2.06 -2.69 21.46
CA ALA A 33 -2.33 -3.16 20.11
C ALA A 33 -3.68 -2.68 19.58
N GLY A 34 -4.72 -2.70 20.43
CA GLY A 34 -6.04 -2.14 20.10
C GLY A 34 -6.00 -0.64 19.81
N ASN A 35 -5.31 0.14 20.63
CA ASN A 35 -5.13 1.59 20.44
C ASN A 35 -4.38 1.92 19.14
N ILE A 36 -3.37 1.12 18.80
CA ILE A 36 -2.63 1.25 17.54
C ILE A 36 -3.56 1.01 16.34
N MET A 37 -4.43 0.00 16.40
CA MET A 37 -5.38 -0.25 15.32
C MET A 37 -6.48 0.82 15.21
N GLY A 38 -6.94 1.37 16.34
CA GLY A 38 -7.81 2.55 16.34
C GLY A 38 -7.12 3.76 15.68
N THR A 39 -5.85 3.98 16.01
CA THR A 39 -5.04 5.03 15.40
C THR A 39 -4.83 4.80 13.91
N TYR A 40 -4.61 3.55 13.48
CA TYR A 40 -4.53 3.18 12.07
C TYR A 40 -5.81 3.54 11.32
N MET A 41 -7.00 3.25 11.87
CA MET A 41 -8.29 3.59 11.25
C MET A 41 -8.50 5.11 11.12
N ILE A 42 -8.18 5.87 12.17
CA ILE A 42 -8.19 7.34 12.11
C ILE A 42 -7.20 7.84 11.04
N GLY A 43 -6.01 7.23 10.99
CA GLY A 43 -5.01 7.51 9.97
C GLY A 43 -5.49 7.17 8.56
N VAL A 44 -6.28 6.11 8.36
CA VAL A 44 -6.88 5.76 7.06
C VAL A 44 -7.90 6.81 6.65
N LEU A 45 -8.73 7.28 7.58
CA LEU A 45 -9.71 8.34 7.34
C LEU A 45 -9.01 9.64 6.89
N ILE A 46 -8.09 10.15 7.73
CA ILE A 46 -7.35 11.39 7.45
C ILE A 46 -6.49 11.22 6.20
N GLY A 47 -5.82 10.08 6.06
CA GLY A 47 -5.00 9.73 4.91
C GLY A 47 -5.79 9.74 3.61
N SER A 48 -7.06 9.32 3.62
CA SER A 48 -7.91 9.36 2.43
C SER A 48 -8.19 10.78 1.98
N LEU A 49 -8.43 11.71 2.91
CA LEU A 49 -8.61 13.13 2.62
C LEU A 49 -7.31 13.76 2.07
N VAL A 50 -6.17 13.48 2.73
CA VAL A 50 -4.86 13.99 2.33
C VAL A 50 -4.47 13.48 0.95
N LEU A 51 -4.60 12.17 0.70
CA LEU A 51 -4.28 11.59 -0.59
C LEU A 51 -5.24 12.10 -1.67
N GLY A 52 -6.53 12.29 -1.37
CA GLY A 52 -7.49 12.87 -2.31
C GLY A 52 -7.06 14.26 -2.76
N PHE A 53 -6.79 15.13 -1.79
CA PHE A 53 -6.27 16.48 -2.07
C PHE A 53 -4.94 16.46 -2.86
N LEU A 54 -4.03 15.55 -2.53
CA LEU A 54 -2.76 15.41 -3.25
C LEU A 54 -2.97 14.90 -4.68
N VAL A 55 -3.90 13.95 -4.90
CA VAL A 55 -4.27 13.48 -6.24
C VAL A 55 -4.78 14.66 -7.08
N ASP A 56 -5.64 15.51 -6.52
CA ASP A 56 -6.20 16.65 -7.24
C ASP A 56 -5.14 17.70 -7.58
N LYS A 57 -4.17 17.93 -6.68
CA LYS A 57 -3.15 18.98 -6.83
C LYS A 57 -1.90 18.55 -7.59
N LEU A 58 -1.36 17.36 -7.30
CA LEU A 58 -0.10 16.84 -7.83
C LEU A 58 -0.31 15.81 -8.94
N GLY A 59 -1.52 15.26 -9.05
CA GLY A 59 -1.83 14.15 -9.95
C GLY A 59 -1.53 12.79 -9.34
N SER A 60 -2.27 11.78 -9.83
CA SER A 60 -2.24 10.41 -9.31
C SER A 60 -0.86 9.76 -9.28
N LYS A 61 0.03 10.09 -10.23
CA LYS A 61 1.40 9.55 -10.29
C LYS A 61 2.21 9.91 -9.05
N TYR A 62 2.33 11.20 -8.76
CA TYR A 62 3.20 11.68 -7.69
C TYR A 62 2.63 11.33 -6.33
N THR A 63 1.30 11.41 -6.17
CA THR A 63 0.63 10.99 -4.95
C THR A 63 0.86 9.50 -4.64
N ALA A 64 0.82 8.64 -5.67
CA ALA A 64 1.12 7.22 -5.49
C ALA A 64 2.56 6.98 -5.02
N ILE A 65 3.53 7.66 -5.65
CA ILE A 65 4.94 7.54 -5.26
C ILE A 65 5.15 8.03 -3.82
N LEU A 66 4.54 9.17 -3.44
CA LEU A 66 4.62 9.69 -2.08
C LEU A 66 4.03 8.72 -1.05
N ALA A 67 2.88 8.10 -1.35
CA ALA A 67 2.29 7.08 -0.49
C ALA A 67 3.20 5.86 -0.33
N MET A 68 3.82 5.38 -1.41
CA MET A 68 4.76 4.25 -1.33
C MET A 68 6.02 4.61 -0.53
N ILE A 69 6.56 5.82 -0.69
CA ILE A 69 7.70 6.32 0.10
C ILE A 69 7.32 6.40 1.58
N ALA A 70 6.14 6.90 1.91
CA ALA A 70 5.64 6.92 3.30
C ALA A 70 5.53 5.49 3.87
N GLY A 71 5.08 4.53 3.05
CA GLY A 71 5.11 3.11 3.40
C GLY A 71 6.51 2.58 3.69
N ILE A 72 7.52 2.94 2.89
CA ILE A 72 8.91 2.54 3.15
C ILE A 72 9.39 3.09 4.49
N ILE A 73 9.13 4.37 4.76
CA ILE A 73 9.49 5.02 6.03
C ILE A 73 8.78 4.33 7.20
N ALA A 74 7.50 3.98 7.05
CA ALA A 74 6.75 3.24 8.06
C ALA A 74 7.39 1.89 8.38
N ILE A 75 7.76 1.10 7.36
CA ILE A 75 8.40 -0.20 7.58
C ILE A 75 9.78 -0.05 8.20
N CYS A 76 10.58 0.94 7.77
CA CYS A 76 11.85 1.26 8.42
C CYS A 76 11.66 1.59 9.90
N LEU A 77 10.68 2.43 10.24
CA LEU A 77 10.39 2.76 11.63
C LEU A 77 9.96 1.52 12.44
N LEU A 78 9.16 0.61 11.86
CA LEU A 78 8.78 -0.64 12.54
C LEU A 78 9.99 -1.56 12.78
N LEU A 79 10.96 -1.60 11.87
CA LEU A 79 12.19 -2.38 12.00
C LEU A 79 13.10 -1.84 13.11
N PHE A 80 13.19 -0.51 13.27
CA PHE A 80 14.08 0.15 14.22
C PHE A 80 13.39 0.64 15.51
N ALA A 81 12.09 0.37 15.68
CA ALA A 81 11.32 0.90 16.80
C ALA A 81 11.86 0.48 18.17
N ASN A 82 12.54 -0.67 18.30
CA ASN A 82 13.13 -1.16 19.57
C ASN A 82 12.17 -1.03 20.77
N LYS A 83 10.90 -1.43 20.59
CA LYS A 83 9.80 -1.31 21.57
C LYS A 83 9.38 0.13 21.96
N SER A 84 9.82 1.15 21.24
CA SER A 84 9.32 2.53 21.41
C SER A 84 7.88 2.64 20.91
N THR A 85 6.95 2.88 21.84
CA THR A 85 5.52 3.07 21.53
C THR A 85 5.29 4.24 20.59
N ALA A 86 6.02 5.35 20.76
CA ALA A 86 5.91 6.53 19.91
C ALA A 86 6.32 6.24 18.46
N MET A 87 7.44 5.53 18.26
CA MET A 87 7.91 5.18 16.90
C MET A 87 6.93 4.23 16.21
N ILE A 88 6.36 3.27 16.95
CA ILE A 88 5.34 2.35 16.42
C ILE A 88 4.10 3.13 16.00
N THR A 89 3.61 4.05 16.84
CA THR A 89 2.44 4.87 16.50
C THR A 89 2.67 5.68 15.24
N ILE A 90 3.82 6.37 15.12
CA ILE A 90 4.17 7.15 13.92
C ILE A 90 4.25 6.24 12.70
N ALA A 91 4.89 5.07 12.84
CA ALA A 91 5.01 4.11 11.76
C ALA A 91 3.64 3.64 11.25
N VAL A 92 2.72 3.33 12.17
CA VAL A 92 1.37 2.86 11.81
C VAL A 92 0.53 3.97 11.19
N VAL A 93 0.66 5.21 11.64
CA VAL A 93 0.04 6.38 11.00
C VAL A 93 0.57 6.60 9.58
N LEU A 94 1.88 6.42 9.35
CA LEU A 94 2.42 6.48 8.00
C LEU A 94 1.96 5.30 7.15
N PHE A 95 1.87 4.11 7.74
CA PHE A 95 1.40 2.90 7.09
C PHE A 95 -0.08 2.99 6.69
N SER A 96 -0.92 3.73 7.43
CA SER A 96 -2.32 3.94 7.08
C SER A 96 -2.52 4.62 5.73
N LEU A 97 -1.54 5.38 5.24
CA LEU A 97 -1.56 5.95 3.88
C LEU A 97 -1.57 4.86 2.80
N ILE A 98 -0.98 3.70 3.06
CA ILE A 98 -1.07 2.55 2.14
C ILE A 98 -2.49 2.00 2.13
N GLY A 99 -3.12 1.88 3.30
CA GLY A 99 -4.54 1.50 3.41
C GLY A 99 -5.46 2.46 2.65
N SER A 100 -5.29 3.77 2.86
CA SER A 100 -6.04 4.82 2.14
C SER A 100 -5.80 4.79 0.62
N SER A 101 -4.59 4.42 0.19
CA SER A 101 -4.23 4.38 -1.23
C SER A 101 -5.07 3.39 -2.05
N ILE A 102 -5.60 2.33 -1.42
CA ILE A 102 -6.50 1.37 -2.09
C ILE A 102 -7.77 2.07 -2.60
N GLY A 103 -8.37 2.95 -1.77
CA GLY A 103 -9.63 3.61 -2.09
C GLY A 103 -9.48 4.88 -2.93
N ILE A 104 -8.30 5.51 -2.91
CA ILE A 104 -8.10 6.85 -3.51
C ILE A 104 -7.12 6.79 -4.68
N VAL A 105 -5.90 6.33 -4.42
CA VAL A 105 -4.81 6.39 -5.39
C VAL A 105 -4.99 5.34 -6.49
N ALA A 106 -5.40 4.13 -6.13
CA ALA A 106 -5.62 3.04 -7.09
C ALA A 106 -6.67 3.37 -8.17
N PRO A 107 -7.89 3.84 -7.84
CA PRO A 107 -8.86 4.26 -8.85
C PRO A 107 -8.40 5.50 -9.63
N ALA A 108 -7.79 6.48 -8.96
CA ALA A 108 -7.27 7.68 -9.62
C ALA A 108 -6.19 7.35 -10.66
N LEU A 109 -5.26 6.45 -10.35
CA LEU A 109 -4.24 5.96 -11.27
C LEU A 109 -4.86 5.28 -12.48
N THR A 110 -5.81 4.37 -12.25
CA THR A 110 -6.52 3.67 -13.34
C THR A 110 -7.22 4.65 -14.27
N SER A 111 -7.94 5.62 -13.70
CA SER A 111 -8.63 6.65 -14.48
C SER A 111 -7.64 7.53 -15.25
N THR A 112 -6.51 7.90 -14.65
CA THR A 112 -5.48 8.72 -15.29
C THR A 112 -4.78 8.00 -16.44
N ILE A 113 -4.56 6.68 -16.31
CA ILE A 113 -3.81 5.90 -17.30
C ILE A 113 -4.68 5.51 -18.48
N PHE A 114 -5.93 5.11 -18.23
CA PHE A 114 -6.80 4.52 -19.26
C PHE A 114 -8.00 5.38 -19.66
N GLY A 115 -8.17 6.55 -19.04
CA GLY A 115 -9.29 7.43 -19.31
C GLY A 115 -10.61 6.87 -18.76
N LYS A 116 -11.70 7.63 -18.94
CA LYS A 116 -13.01 7.31 -18.34
C LYS A 116 -13.85 6.32 -19.17
N LYS A 117 -13.56 6.17 -20.47
CA LYS A 117 -14.45 5.49 -21.43
C LYS A 117 -14.54 3.97 -21.23
N ALA A 118 -13.46 3.33 -20.77
CA ALA A 118 -13.40 1.90 -20.43
C ALA A 118 -13.00 1.66 -18.96
N TYR A 119 -13.17 2.67 -18.10
CA TYR A 119 -12.70 2.63 -16.72
C TYR A 119 -13.26 1.44 -15.95
N SER A 120 -14.58 1.22 -16.01
CA SER A 120 -15.25 0.18 -15.23
C SER A 120 -14.76 -1.22 -15.57
N GLU A 121 -14.52 -1.51 -16.85
CA GLU A 121 -14.03 -2.82 -17.32
C GLU A 121 -12.57 -3.05 -16.93
N ILE A 122 -11.72 -2.04 -17.11
CA ILE A 122 -10.30 -2.11 -16.77
C ILE A 122 -10.10 -2.18 -15.26
N TYR A 123 -10.85 -1.37 -14.50
CA TYR A 123 -10.79 -1.37 -13.05
C TYR A 123 -11.31 -2.68 -12.47
N SER A 124 -12.41 -3.24 -13.01
CA SER A 124 -12.93 -4.54 -12.62
C SER A 124 -11.92 -5.67 -12.88
N THR A 125 -11.23 -5.63 -14.02
CA THR A 125 -10.17 -6.60 -14.31
C THR A 125 -8.95 -6.40 -13.42
N ALA A 126 -8.56 -5.15 -13.18
CA ALA A 126 -7.46 -4.83 -12.28
C ALA A 126 -7.76 -5.25 -10.83
N SER A 127 -9.03 -5.14 -10.42
CA SER A 127 -9.47 -5.46 -9.06
C SER A 127 -9.37 -6.95 -8.71
N LEU A 128 -9.29 -7.82 -9.72
CA LEU A 128 -8.89 -9.22 -9.51
C LEU A 128 -7.52 -9.32 -8.82
N GLY A 129 -6.59 -8.40 -9.09
CA GLY A 129 -5.32 -8.33 -8.39
C GLY A 129 -5.48 -8.10 -6.88
N LEU A 130 -6.46 -7.28 -6.46
CA LEU A 130 -6.78 -7.08 -5.05
C LEU A 130 -7.31 -8.35 -4.40
N ALA A 131 -8.25 -9.02 -5.08
CA ALA A 131 -8.87 -10.24 -4.57
C ALA A 131 -7.85 -11.38 -4.42
N ILE A 132 -7.04 -11.63 -5.47
CA ILE A 132 -6.00 -12.66 -5.47
C ILE A 132 -4.96 -12.38 -4.39
N SER A 133 -4.53 -11.12 -4.26
CA SER A 133 -3.60 -10.70 -3.22
C SER A 133 -4.13 -10.98 -1.81
N SER A 134 -5.40 -10.69 -1.55
CA SER A 134 -5.99 -10.91 -0.22
C SER A 134 -6.05 -12.40 0.16
N ILE A 135 -6.24 -13.28 -0.83
CA ILE A 135 -6.24 -14.74 -0.65
C ILE A 135 -4.82 -15.27 -0.38
N ILE A 136 -3.80 -14.70 -1.05
CA ILE A 136 -2.42 -15.21 -1.00
C ILE A 136 -1.60 -14.56 0.10
N ALA A 137 -1.66 -13.23 0.25
CA ALA A 137 -0.80 -12.46 1.13
C ALA A 137 -1.05 -12.76 2.61
N LEU A 138 -2.32 -12.88 3.00
CA LEU A 138 -2.67 -13.10 4.41
C LEU A 138 -2.14 -14.46 4.93
N PRO A 139 -2.37 -15.60 4.24
CA PRO A 139 -1.73 -16.87 4.62
C PRO A 139 -0.22 -16.85 4.43
N ALA A 140 0.31 -16.19 3.40
CA ALA A 140 1.75 -16.13 3.16
C ALA A 140 2.49 -15.45 4.31
N TYR A 141 1.96 -14.37 4.89
CA TYR A 141 2.58 -13.72 6.06
C TYR A 141 2.58 -14.62 7.29
N GLY A 142 1.50 -15.38 7.52
CA GLY A 142 1.45 -16.41 8.55
C GLY A 142 2.50 -17.50 8.32
N PHE A 143 2.56 -18.05 7.11
CA PHE A 143 3.51 -19.12 6.76
C PHE A 143 4.98 -18.66 6.89
N VAL A 144 5.30 -17.45 6.44
CA VAL A 144 6.65 -16.89 6.61
C VAL A 144 6.98 -16.71 8.09
N TYR A 145 6.02 -16.28 8.91
CA TYR A 145 6.21 -16.20 10.36
C TYR A 145 6.43 -17.58 10.97
N ASP A 146 5.62 -18.59 10.62
CA ASP A 146 5.74 -19.95 11.14
C ASP A 146 7.09 -20.60 10.75
N ALA A 147 7.58 -20.32 9.54
CA ALA A 147 8.86 -20.84 9.04
C ALA A 147 10.09 -20.13 9.62
N THR A 148 10.01 -18.82 9.90
CA THR A 148 11.17 -18.02 10.33
C THR A 148 11.15 -17.63 11.80
N GLY A 149 10.01 -17.81 12.48
CA GLY A 149 9.77 -17.36 13.85
C GLY A 149 9.75 -15.84 14.03
N SER A 150 9.86 -15.04 12.96
CA SER A 150 9.99 -13.59 13.05
C SER A 150 9.26 -12.83 11.93
N TYR A 151 8.55 -11.78 12.31
CA TYR A 151 7.95 -10.82 11.38
C TYR A 151 8.97 -9.90 10.72
N THR A 152 10.23 -9.86 11.18
CA THR A 152 11.28 -9.05 10.54
C THR A 152 11.49 -9.45 9.08
N THR A 153 11.41 -10.75 8.76
CA THR A 153 11.48 -11.25 7.37
C THR A 153 10.30 -10.75 6.54
N VAL A 154 9.10 -10.74 7.12
CA VAL A 154 7.89 -10.21 6.47
C VAL A 154 8.04 -8.71 6.18
N LEU A 155 8.59 -7.93 7.13
CA LEU A 155 8.84 -6.50 6.95
C LEU A 155 9.84 -6.23 5.80
N TYR A 156 10.92 -7.03 5.68
CA TYR A 156 11.83 -6.92 4.54
C TYR A 156 11.16 -7.27 3.21
N ALA A 157 10.32 -8.32 3.18
CA ALA A 157 9.54 -8.66 1.99
C ALA A 157 8.61 -7.51 1.59
N ILE A 158 7.95 -6.84 2.56
CA ILE A 158 7.10 -5.67 2.30
C ILE A 158 7.91 -4.50 1.73
N MET A 159 9.13 -4.25 2.22
CA MET A 159 10.01 -3.24 1.63
C MET A 159 10.31 -3.53 0.15
N ILE A 160 10.61 -4.78 -0.19
CA ILE A 160 10.83 -5.19 -1.59
C ILE A 160 9.56 -4.97 -2.42
N MET A 161 8.39 -5.34 -1.90
CA MET A 161 7.10 -5.12 -2.57
C MET A 161 6.84 -3.63 -2.83
N LEU A 162 7.14 -2.75 -1.87
CA LEU A 162 7.01 -1.29 -2.03
C LEU A 162 7.89 -0.75 -3.16
N VAL A 163 9.15 -1.20 -3.23
CA VAL A 163 10.08 -0.80 -4.31
C VAL A 163 9.60 -1.29 -5.67
N ILE A 164 9.14 -2.54 -5.77
CA ILE A 164 8.54 -3.09 -6.99
C ILE A 164 7.30 -2.29 -7.41
N ASN A 165 6.48 -1.89 -6.45
CA ASN A 165 5.26 -1.12 -6.68
C ASN A 165 5.58 0.27 -7.25
N ILE A 166 6.60 0.96 -6.72
CA ILE A 166 7.12 2.21 -7.27
C ILE A 166 7.59 2.01 -8.72
N GLY A 167 8.35 0.94 -9.00
CA GLY A 167 8.77 0.59 -10.36
C GLY A 167 7.58 0.38 -11.32
N CYS A 168 6.54 -0.30 -10.85
CA CYS A 168 5.30 -0.49 -11.61
C CYS A 168 4.62 0.84 -11.96
N ILE A 169 4.58 1.80 -11.04
CA ILE A 169 4.04 3.15 -11.31
C ILE A 169 4.85 3.83 -12.42
N PHE A 170 6.18 3.82 -12.35
CA PHE A 170 7.02 4.44 -13.38
C PHE A 170 6.80 3.83 -14.76
N ILE A 171 6.79 2.50 -14.87
CA ILE A 171 6.60 1.81 -16.15
C ILE A 171 5.18 2.04 -16.69
N ALA A 172 4.15 2.04 -15.84
CA ALA A 172 2.78 2.29 -16.27
C ALA A 172 2.64 3.69 -16.92
N PHE A 173 3.21 4.73 -16.32
CA PHE A 173 3.21 6.08 -16.89
C PHE A 173 4.13 6.23 -18.11
N ASN A 174 5.25 5.50 -18.17
CA ASN A 174 6.13 5.54 -19.33
C ASN A 174 5.45 4.88 -20.55
N ASN A 175 4.74 3.77 -20.34
CA ASN A 175 3.94 3.11 -21.37
C ASN A 175 2.83 4.02 -21.88
N LYS A 176 2.12 4.74 -20.99
CA LYS A 176 1.14 5.76 -21.38
C LYS A 176 1.76 6.81 -22.31
N LYS A 177 2.90 7.39 -21.92
CA LYS A 177 3.61 8.38 -22.75
C LYS A 177 4.02 7.83 -24.12
N LYS A 178 4.43 6.56 -24.19
CA LYS A 178 4.80 5.91 -25.44
C LYS A 178 3.60 5.73 -26.37
N LEU A 179 2.44 5.35 -25.82
CA LEU A 179 1.19 5.19 -26.58
C LEU A 179 0.65 6.52 -27.11
N ILE A 180 0.74 7.60 -26.31
CA ILE A 180 0.40 8.96 -26.76
C ILE A 180 1.33 9.39 -27.92
N LYS A 181 2.65 9.17 -27.79
CA LYS A 181 3.62 9.48 -28.86
C LYS A 181 3.39 8.69 -30.14
N GLN A 182 2.78 7.52 -30.07
CA GLN A 182 2.47 6.67 -31.22
C GLN A 182 1.13 7.03 -31.88
N GLY A 183 0.41 8.05 -31.38
CA GLY A 183 -0.89 8.46 -31.92
C GLY A 183 -2.03 7.48 -31.65
N ALA A 184 -1.78 6.41 -30.87
CA ALA A 184 -2.77 5.41 -30.50
C ALA A 184 -3.67 5.84 -29.32
N TRP A 185 -3.44 7.04 -28.76
CA TRP A 185 -4.10 7.54 -27.57
C TRP A 185 -4.24 9.07 -27.61
N THR A 186 -5.45 9.57 -27.43
CA THR A 186 -5.77 11.01 -27.31
C THR A 186 -6.24 11.29 -25.89
N ASP A 187 -5.70 12.34 -25.26
CA ASP A 187 -6.01 12.76 -23.88
C ASP A 187 -7.51 13.01 -23.62
#